data_AF-A0AAD4XUI1-F1
#
_entry.id   AF-A0AAD4XUI1-F1
#
_cell.length_a   1.000
_cell.length_b   1.000
_cell.length_c   1.000
_cell.angle_alpha   90.00
_cell.angle_beta   90.00
_cell.angle_gamma   90.00
#
_symmetry.space_group_name_H-M   'P 1'
#
loop_
_entity.id
_entity.type
_entity.pdbx_description
1 polymer ?
#
loop_
_entity_poly.entity_id
_entity_poly.type
_entity_poly.pdbx_seq_one_letter_code
_entity_poly.pdbx_strand_id
1 'polypeptide(L)'
;MDAELMKLLKNKPEPIAYDGFEPSGRMHIAQGIIKAIKVNKVTDFGCRVKILVADVFEKLNNKLSGDKEKNRVAGKYFMEIWKVIRMKFVDKVEFVWCPDAINSRASEYWDLVLDIVDCNSSSEFVQLWRCCAIMGREENEDLSPVQIMYPCKQCANIFLLETCYLI
;
A
#
# COMPACT_ATOMS: atom_id res chain seq x y z
N MET A 1 -0.98 19.16 -16.58
CA MET A 1 -1.71 18.09 -15.89
C MET A 1 -1.68 16.87 -16.80
N ASP A 2 -1.37 15.70 -16.26
CA ASP A 2 -1.06 14.50 -17.05
C ASP A 2 -2.26 14.01 -17.89
N ALA A 3 -2.02 13.53 -19.11
CA ALA A 3 -3.07 13.14 -20.06
C ALA A 3 -3.86 11.91 -19.57
N GLU A 4 -3.18 10.98 -18.91
CA GLU A 4 -3.78 9.77 -18.36
C GLU A 4 -4.68 10.09 -17.16
N LEU A 5 -4.24 10.97 -16.26
CA LEU A 5 -5.04 11.46 -15.14
C LEU A 5 -6.31 12.16 -15.63
N MET A 6 -6.20 13.00 -16.65
CA MET A 6 -7.37 13.65 -17.25
C MET A 6 -8.37 12.66 -17.84
N LYS A 7 -7.87 11.60 -18.48
CA LYS A 7 -8.71 10.53 -19.03
C LYS A 7 -9.40 9.75 -17.91
N LEU A 8 -8.69 9.47 -16.82
CA LEU A 8 -9.25 8.80 -15.64
C LEU A 8 -10.40 9.60 -15.03
N LEU A 9 -10.16 10.88 -14.73
CA LEU A 9 -11.14 11.77 -14.10
C LEU A 9 -12.38 12.00 -14.98
N LYS A 10 -12.24 11.90 -16.31
CA LYS A 10 -13.38 11.98 -17.24
C LYS A 10 -14.22 10.71 -17.28
N ASN A 11 -13.60 9.54 -17.15
CA ASN A 11 -14.26 8.25 -17.42
C ASN A 11 -14.71 7.52 -16.15
N LYS A 12 -14.14 7.83 -14.98
CA LYS A 12 -14.52 7.24 -13.70
C LYS A 12 -15.10 8.35 -12.80
N PRO A 13 -16.42 8.34 -12.53
CA PRO A 13 -17.06 9.39 -11.73
C PRO A 13 -16.56 9.41 -10.28
N GLU A 14 -16.11 8.28 -9.75
CA GLU A 14 -15.54 8.19 -8.40
C GLU A 14 -14.28 7.29 -8.42
N PRO A 15 -13.12 7.81 -8.84
CA PRO A 15 -11.89 7.03 -8.91
C PRO A 15 -11.42 6.61 -7.52
N ILE A 16 -10.85 5.41 -7.42
CA ILE A 16 -10.27 4.90 -6.19
C ILE A 16 -8.76 5.16 -6.22
N ALA A 17 -8.27 5.93 -5.26
CA ALA A 17 -6.87 6.10 -4.98
C ALA A 17 -6.46 5.23 -3.77
N TYR A 18 -5.19 4.84 -3.66
CA TYR A 18 -4.71 4.25 -2.42
C TYR A 18 -3.33 4.71 -2.01
N ASP A 19 -3.07 4.52 -0.72
CA ASP A 19 -1.78 4.66 -0.10
C ASP A 19 -1.59 3.51 0.90
N GLY A 20 -0.36 3.00 1.00
CA GLY A 20 0.01 1.97 1.97
C GLY A 20 0.72 2.59 3.17
N PHE A 21 0.61 1.95 4.33
CA PHE A 21 1.56 2.22 5.41
C PHE A 21 1.85 0.96 6.20
N GLU A 22 3.11 0.85 6.62
CA GLU A 22 3.56 -0.15 7.57
C GLU A 22 3.52 0.44 8.99
N PRO A 23 2.70 -0.12 9.91
CA PRO A 23 2.60 0.33 11.29
C PRO A 23 3.86 -0.03 12.11
N SER A 24 4.94 0.68 11.85
CA SER A 24 6.30 0.34 12.33
C SER A 24 6.72 1.01 13.66
N GLY A 25 5.80 1.67 14.36
CA GLY A 25 6.09 2.33 15.64
C GLY A 25 5.41 3.69 15.79
N ARG A 26 6.15 4.71 16.21
CA ARG A 26 5.62 6.07 16.36
C ARG A 26 5.45 6.72 14.98
N MET A 27 4.29 7.35 14.75
CA MET A 27 4.03 8.07 13.51
C MET A 27 4.93 9.30 13.38
N HIS A 28 5.62 9.42 12.24
CA HIS A 28 6.37 10.63 11.90
C HIS A 28 5.48 11.66 11.19
N ILE A 29 5.91 12.94 11.18
CA ILE A 29 5.13 14.06 10.60
C ILE A 29 4.70 13.79 9.14
N ALA A 30 5.56 13.15 8.35
CA ALA A 30 5.25 12.80 6.96
C ALA A 30 4.08 11.80 6.87
N GLN A 31 4.05 10.80 7.73
CA GLN A 31 2.98 9.79 7.78
C GLN A 31 1.69 10.36 8.34
N GLY A 32 1.76 11.36 9.22
CA GLY A 32 0.60 12.05 9.78
C GLY A 32 0.10 13.18 8.91
N ILE A 33 0.73 14.36 9.06
CA ILE A 33 0.27 15.64 8.52
C ILE A 33 0.30 15.65 6.99
N ILE A 34 1.43 15.25 6.38
CA ILE A 34 1.57 15.32 4.92
C ILE A 34 0.58 14.35 4.26
N LYS A 35 0.45 13.13 4.79
CA LYS A 35 -0.54 12.16 4.30
C LYS A 35 -1.97 12.69 4.42
N ALA A 36 -2.35 13.26 5.57
CA ALA A 36 -3.68 13.86 5.74
C ALA A 36 -3.97 14.97 4.73
N ILE A 37 -3.01 15.85 4.46
CA ILE A 37 -3.17 16.92 3.46
C ILE A 37 -3.38 16.32 2.06
N LYS A 38 -2.58 15.32 1.68
CA LYS A 38 -2.70 14.66 0.38
C LYS A 38 -4.03 13.94 0.22
N VAL A 39 -4.42 13.14 1.21
CA VAL A 39 -5.70 12.41 1.23
C VAL A 39 -6.86 13.39 1.12
N ASN A 40 -6.86 14.47 1.91
CA ASN A 40 -7.92 15.48 1.86
C ASN A 40 -8.04 16.11 0.46
N LYS A 41 -6.91 16.48 -0.16
CA LYS A 41 -6.92 17.00 -1.54
C LYS A 41 -7.53 16.01 -2.52
N VAL A 42 -7.10 14.75 -2.47
CA VAL A 42 -7.61 13.69 -3.37
C VAL A 42 -9.11 13.47 -3.16
N THR A 43 -9.58 13.46 -1.91
CA THR A 43 -11.02 13.36 -1.62
C THR A 43 -11.84 14.57 -2.07
N ASP A 44 -11.24 15.77 -2.06
CA ASP A 44 -11.85 17.00 -2.54
C ASP A 44 -12.00 17.03 -4.05
N PHE A 45 -11.14 16.31 -4.78
CA PHE A 45 -11.26 16.08 -6.21
C PHE A 45 -12.27 14.97 -6.58
N GLY A 46 -13.01 14.43 -5.61
CA GLY A 46 -14.05 13.44 -5.87
C GLY A 46 -13.59 11.98 -5.80
N CYS A 47 -12.33 11.71 -5.50
CA CYS A 47 -11.84 10.33 -5.37
C CYS A 47 -12.24 9.70 -4.02
N ARG A 48 -12.45 8.39 -4.04
CA ARG A 48 -12.37 7.56 -2.83
C ARG A 48 -10.93 7.19 -2.56
N VAL A 49 -10.58 7.03 -1.29
CA VAL A 49 -9.23 6.68 -0.87
C VAL A 49 -9.27 5.41 -0.03
N LYS A 50 -8.50 4.39 -0.42
CA LYS A 50 -8.22 3.22 0.41
C LYS A 50 -6.87 3.40 1.08
N ILE A 51 -6.79 3.27 2.40
CA ILE A 51 -5.54 3.25 3.14
C ILE A 51 -5.27 1.79 3.53
N LEU A 52 -4.26 1.19 2.89
CA LEU A 52 -3.89 -0.20 3.14
C LEU A 52 -2.98 -0.27 4.38
N VAL A 53 -3.44 -0.96 5.41
CA VAL A 53 -2.68 -1.26 6.61
C VAL A 53 -1.86 -2.53 6.35
N ALA A 54 -0.57 -2.35 6.12
CA ALA A 54 0.36 -3.39 5.71
C ALA A 54 0.94 -4.13 6.93
N ASP A 55 0.25 -5.16 7.41
CA ASP A 55 0.62 -6.00 8.57
C ASP A 55 1.22 -7.37 8.17
N VAL A 56 0.88 -7.92 6.98
CA VAL A 56 1.46 -9.18 6.45
C VAL A 56 2.95 -9.02 6.13
N PHE A 57 3.38 -7.79 5.86
CA PHE A 57 4.76 -7.47 5.50
C PHE A 57 5.69 -7.39 6.71
N GLU A 58 5.13 -7.23 7.93
CA GLU A 58 5.94 -7.12 9.13
C GLU A 58 6.52 -8.44 9.62
N LYS A 59 5.81 -9.56 9.37
CA LYS A 59 6.37 -10.90 9.60
C LYS A 59 7.59 -11.17 8.70
N LEU A 60 7.69 -10.45 7.58
CA LEU A 60 8.74 -10.59 6.58
C LEU A 60 9.91 -9.61 6.81
N ASN A 61 9.63 -8.45 7.41
CA ASN A 61 10.62 -7.40 7.71
C ASN A 61 11.05 -7.33 9.19
N ASN A 62 10.69 -8.30 10.03
CA ASN A 62 10.99 -8.35 11.49
C ASN A 62 10.57 -7.08 12.27
N LYS A 63 9.58 -6.32 11.78
CA LYS A 63 9.05 -5.14 12.47
C LYS A 63 8.10 -5.57 13.58
N LEU A 64 8.14 -4.87 14.73
CA LEU A 64 7.37 -5.15 15.95
C LEU A 64 7.43 -6.64 16.42
N SER A 65 8.57 -7.30 16.18
CA SER A 65 8.77 -8.73 16.48
C SER A 65 7.82 -9.68 15.73
N GLY A 66 7.15 -9.22 14.66
CA GLY A 66 6.24 -10.05 13.86
C GLY A 66 4.91 -10.38 14.55
N ASP A 67 4.54 -9.63 15.60
CA ASP A 67 3.33 -9.86 16.40
C ASP A 67 2.12 -9.15 15.78
N LYS A 68 1.20 -9.95 15.22
CA LYS A 68 -0.01 -9.46 14.53
C LYS A 68 -0.89 -8.57 15.42
N GLU A 69 -0.97 -8.84 16.72
CA GLU A 69 -1.77 -8.04 17.64
C GLU A 69 -1.17 -6.63 17.81
N LYS A 70 0.16 -6.53 17.95
CA LYS A 70 0.85 -5.24 18.05
C LYS A 70 0.67 -4.41 16.79
N ASN A 71 0.66 -5.05 15.62
CA ASN A 71 0.50 -4.37 14.34
C ASN A 71 -0.91 -3.81 14.19
N ARG A 72 -1.92 -4.58 14.64
CA ARG A 72 -3.30 -4.09 14.69
C ARG A 72 -3.46 -2.93 15.66
N VAL A 73 -2.80 -2.97 16.82
CA VAL A 73 -2.80 -1.85 17.77
C VAL A 73 -2.12 -0.62 17.18
N ALA A 74 -0.97 -0.77 16.53
CA ALA A 74 -0.23 0.31 15.90
C ALA A 74 -1.01 0.92 14.71
N GLY A 75 -1.67 0.10 13.89
CA GLY A 75 -2.58 0.56 12.84
C GLY A 75 -3.77 1.35 13.39
N LYS A 76 -4.39 0.88 14.48
CA LYS A 76 -5.45 1.62 15.19
C LYS A 76 -4.95 2.95 15.75
N TYR A 77 -3.76 2.97 16.34
CA TYR A 77 -3.12 4.20 16.80
C TYR A 77 -2.94 5.22 15.66
N PHE A 78 -2.53 4.78 14.46
CA PHE A 78 -2.41 5.66 13.30
C PHE A 78 -3.77 6.22 12.85
N MET A 79 -4.79 5.37 12.82
CA MET A 79 -6.16 5.79 12.51
C MET A 79 -6.66 6.87 13.47
N GLU A 80 -6.43 6.72 14.78
CA GLU A 80 -6.81 7.73 15.76
C GLU A 80 -6.07 9.06 15.58
N ILE A 81 -4.77 9.03 15.25
CA ILE A 81 -4.04 10.28 14.96
C ILE A 81 -4.62 10.99 13.75
N TRP A 82 -4.87 10.24 12.66
CA TRP A 82 -5.45 10.82 11.45
C TRP A 82 -6.82 11.45 11.72
N LYS A 83 -7.64 10.86 12.61
CA LYS A 83 -8.92 11.45 13.06
C LYS A 83 -8.72 12.79 13.74
N VAL A 84 -7.77 12.86 14.67
CA VAL A 84 -7.48 14.10 15.42
C VAL A 84 -6.99 15.22 14.50
N ILE A 85 -6.16 14.91 13.51
CA ILE A 85 -5.63 15.91 12.56
C ILE A 85 -6.59 16.22 11.39
N ARG A 86 -7.86 15.81 11.51
CA ARG A 86 -8.95 16.13 10.57
C ARG A 86 -8.69 15.65 9.13
N MET A 87 -8.13 14.46 8.98
CA MET A 87 -8.27 13.72 7.72
C MET A 87 -9.77 13.47 7.47
N LYS A 88 -10.26 13.60 6.23
CA LYS A 88 -11.68 13.49 5.88
C LYS A 88 -12.11 12.02 5.86
N PHE A 89 -12.38 11.43 7.03
CA PHE A 89 -12.81 10.03 7.16
C PHE A 89 -14.18 9.74 6.58
N VAL A 90 -15.09 10.71 6.68
CA VAL A 90 -16.52 10.45 6.47
C VAL A 90 -16.77 10.18 4.98
N ASP A 91 -17.27 8.97 4.71
CA ASP A 91 -17.73 8.41 3.43
C ASP A 91 -16.71 8.17 2.31
N LYS A 92 -15.55 8.85 2.31
CA LYS A 92 -14.59 8.76 1.21
C LYS A 92 -13.28 8.02 1.52
N VAL A 93 -12.96 7.76 2.79
CA VAL A 93 -11.71 7.07 3.18
C VAL A 93 -12.03 5.73 3.83
N GLU A 94 -11.50 4.66 3.27
CA GLU A 94 -11.64 3.29 3.76
C GLU A 94 -10.29 2.77 4.26
N PHE A 95 -10.25 2.16 5.45
CA PHE A 95 -9.06 1.48 5.95
C PHE A 95 -9.17 0.00 5.67
N VAL A 96 -8.22 -0.53 4.92
CA VAL A 96 -8.22 -1.92 4.48
C VAL A 96 -7.08 -2.64 5.16
N TRP A 97 -7.38 -3.69 5.93
CA TRP A 97 -6.36 -4.56 6.50
C TRP A 97 -5.86 -5.51 5.42
N CYS A 98 -4.56 -5.47 5.14
CA CYS A 98 -3.95 -6.28 4.09
C CYS A 98 -4.21 -7.80 4.18
N PRO A 99 -4.17 -8.49 5.34
CA PRO A 99 -4.39 -9.93 5.38
C PRO A 99 -5.85 -10.24 5.14
N ASP A 100 -6.76 -9.41 5.65
CA ASP A 100 -8.20 -9.61 5.50
C ASP A 100 -8.57 -9.46 4.02
N ALA A 101 -8.01 -8.45 3.35
CA ALA A 101 -8.17 -8.25 1.91
C ALA A 101 -7.58 -9.41 1.07
N ILE A 102 -6.35 -9.84 1.37
CA ILE A 102 -5.73 -10.98 0.67
C ILE A 102 -6.54 -12.26 0.91
N ASN A 103 -6.90 -12.56 2.16
CA ASN A 103 -7.63 -13.78 2.50
C ASN A 103 -9.02 -13.83 1.88
N SER A 104 -9.66 -12.68 1.64
CA SER A 104 -10.96 -12.62 0.96
C SER A 104 -10.92 -13.13 -0.49
N ARG A 105 -9.77 -13.03 -1.16
CA ARG A 105 -9.53 -13.43 -2.56
C ARG A 105 -8.17 -14.12 -2.69
N ALA A 106 -7.89 -15.07 -1.81
CA ALA A 106 -6.54 -15.62 -1.66
C ALA A 106 -6.01 -16.28 -2.94
N SER A 107 -6.81 -17.11 -3.61
CA SER A 107 -6.40 -17.79 -4.85
C SER A 107 -6.05 -16.78 -5.93
N GLU A 108 -6.99 -15.88 -6.27
CA GLU A 108 -6.82 -14.84 -7.28
C GLU A 108 -5.61 -13.95 -6.99
N TYR A 109 -5.41 -13.56 -5.72
CA TYR A 109 -4.28 -12.73 -5.33
C TYR A 109 -2.94 -13.44 -5.54
N TRP A 110 -2.82 -14.70 -5.13
CA TRP A 110 -1.57 -15.44 -5.27
C TRP A 110 -1.28 -15.83 -6.72
N ASP A 111 -2.31 -16.17 -7.49
CA ASP A 111 -2.17 -16.40 -8.94
C ASP A 111 -1.62 -15.14 -9.62
N LEU A 112 -2.18 -13.97 -9.33
CA LEU A 112 -1.68 -12.69 -9.84
C LEU A 112 -0.23 -12.38 -9.40
N VAL A 113 0.11 -12.66 -8.14
CA VAL A 113 1.49 -12.48 -7.66
C VAL A 113 2.47 -13.37 -8.43
N LEU A 114 2.08 -14.62 -8.71
CA LEU A 114 2.91 -15.56 -9.48
C LEU A 114 3.03 -15.12 -10.95
N ASP A 115 1.95 -14.65 -11.57
CA ASP A 115 1.99 -14.10 -12.93
C ASP A 115 2.95 -12.90 -13.01
N ILE A 116 2.90 -11.98 -12.03
CA ILE A 116 3.82 -10.83 -11.96
C ILE A 116 5.26 -11.31 -11.84
N VAL A 117 5.53 -12.35 -11.04
CA VAL A 117 6.88 -12.92 -10.91
C VAL A 117 7.34 -13.54 -12.23
N ASP A 118 6.49 -14.33 -12.89
CA ASP A 118 6.82 -15.03 -14.14
C ASP A 118 7.12 -14.04 -15.26
N CYS A 119 6.32 -12.97 -15.37
CA CYS A 119 6.57 -11.87 -16.31
C CYS A 119 7.95 -11.22 -16.14
N ASN A 120 8.55 -11.26 -14.94
CA ASN A 120 9.83 -10.63 -14.62
C ASN A 120 11.02 -11.62 -14.53
N SER A 121 10.85 -12.88 -14.93
CA SER A 121 11.81 -13.96 -14.62
C SER A 121 12.95 -14.18 -15.62
N SER A 122 12.86 -13.68 -16.87
CA SER A 122 13.78 -14.10 -17.95
C SER A 122 14.93 -13.13 -18.28
N SER A 123 14.83 -11.85 -17.92
CA SER A 123 15.93 -10.87 -18.03
C SER A 123 15.82 -9.68 -17.05
N GLU A 124 14.83 -9.75 -16.13
CA GLU A 124 14.33 -8.62 -15.33
C GLU A 124 14.47 -8.84 -13.81
N PHE A 125 15.18 -9.89 -13.38
CA PHE A 125 15.48 -10.08 -11.95
C PHE A 125 16.21 -8.87 -11.34
N VAL A 126 17.02 -8.17 -12.14
CA VAL A 126 17.65 -6.89 -11.76
C VAL A 126 16.61 -5.78 -11.53
N GLN A 127 15.50 -5.76 -12.27
CA GLN A 127 14.43 -4.77 -12.06
C GLN A 127 13.69 -5.02 -10.74
N LEU A 128 13.40 -6.28 -10.41
CA LEU A 128 12.83 -6.65 -9.11
C LEU A 128 13.73 -6.22 -7.95
N TRP A 129 15.05 -6.41 -8.10
CA TRP A 129 16.05 -5.95 -7.13
C TRP A 129 16.05 -4.42 -6.95
N ARG A 130 16.00 -3.66 -8.05
CA ARG A 130 15.90 -2.19 -8.00
C ARG A 130 14.65 -1.72 -7.26
N CYS A 131 13.53 -2.43 -7.43
CA CYS A 131 12.30 -2.13 -6.71
C CYS A 131 12.38 -2.41 -5.21
N CYS A 132 13.37 -3.16 -4.71
CA CYS A 132 13.51 -3.42 -3.28
C CYS A 132 13.86 -2.15 -2.46
N ALA A 133 14.31 -1.08 -3.13
CA ALA A 133 14.46 0.25 -2.54
C ALA A 133 13.18 0.78 -1.88
N ILE A 134 11.99 0.35 -2.32
CA ILE A 134 10.70 0.75 -1.71
C ILE A 134 10.56 0.27 -0.25
N MET A 135 11.32 -0.76 0.14
CA MET A 135 11.40 -1.26 1.52
C MET A 135 12.51 -0.58 2.34
N GLY A 136 13.25 0.38 1.75
CA GLY A 136 14.42 0.99 2.36
C GLY A 136 15.67 0.11 2.35
N ARG A 137 15.83 -0.74 1.33
CA ARG A 137 16.97 -1.64 1.12
C ARG A 137 17.82 -1.21 -0.07
N GLU A 138 19.12 -1.42 -0.02
CA GLU A 138 20.02 -1.11 -1.14
C GLU A 138 20.12 -2.27 -2.14
N GLU A 139 20.46 -1.96 -3.40
CA GLU A 139 20.62 -2.94 -4.50
C GLU A 139 21.76 -3.96 -4.29
N ASN A 140 22.58 -3.80 -3.26
CA ASN A 140 23.75 -4.63 -2.99
C ASN A 140 23.59 -5.45 -1.69
N GLU A 141 22.47 -5.36 -0.98
CA GLU A 141 22.21 -6.16 0.23
C GLU A 141 21.77 -7.58 -0.15
N ASP A 142 22.25 -8.61 0.54
CA ASP A 142 21.74 -9.98 0.35
C ASP A 142 20.26 -10.06 0.80
N LEU A 143 19.36 -10.06 -0.18
CA LEU A 143 17.92 -10.14 0.05
C LEU A 143 17.45 -11.59 0.14
N SER A 144 16.63 -11.88 1.15
CA SER A 144 15.92 -13.16 1.22
C SER A 144 14.89 -13.28 0.08
N PRO A 145 14.54 -14.50 -0.37
CA PRO A 145 13.52 -14.70 -1.41
C PRO A 145 12.19 -14.01 -1.07
N VAL A 146 11.85 -13.94 0.21
CA VAL A 146 10.65 -13.28 0.70
C VAL A 146 10.69 -11.76 0.45
N GLN A 147 11.84 -11.13 0.59
CA GLN A 147 12.01 -9.70 0.32
C GLN A 147 11.94 -9.41 -1.18
N ILE A 148 12.47 -10.31 -2.01
CA ILE A 148 12.40 -10.19 -3.47
C ILE A 148 10.94 -10.28 -3.97
N MET A 149 10.08 -11.02 -3.26
CA MET A 149 8.65 -11.10 -3.58
C MET A 149 7.86 -9.84 -3.16
N TYR A 150 8.44 -8.95 -2.37
CA TYR A 150 7.72 -7.80 -1.82
C TYR A 150 7.22 -6.83 -2.90
N PRO A 151 8.05 -6.39 -3.88
CA PRO A 151 7.57 -5.54 -4.97
C PRO A 151 6.43 -6.18 -5.77
N CYS A 152 6.48 -7.49 -6.03
CA CYS A 152 5.41 -8.21 -6.72
C CYS A 152 4.09 -8.14 -5.95
N LYS A 153 4.15 -8.34 -4.63
CA LYS A 153 2.97 -8.22 -3.76
C LYS A 153 2.44 -6.79 -3.71
N GLN A 154 3.32 -5.79 -3.68
CA GLN A 154 2.89 -4.38 -3.70
C GLN A 154 2.24 -4.00 -5.04
N CYS A 155 2.73 -4.55 -6.15
CA CYS A 155 2.09 -4.42 -7.46
C CYS A 155 0.71 -5.09 -7.48
N ALA A 156 0.61 -6.33 -6.98
CA ALA A 156 -0.66 -7.06 -6.87
C ALA A 156 -1.71 -6.31 -6.03
N ASN A 157 -1.29 -5.56 -5.01
CA ASN A 157 -2.20 -4.75 -4.18
C ASN A 157 -2.95 -3.67 -4.99
N ILE A 158 -2.37 -3.16 -6.09
CA ILE A 158 -3.03 -2.17 -6.97
C ILE A 158 -4.32 -2.77 -7.53
N PHE A 159 -4.23 -4.02 -7.99
CA PHE A 159 -5.33 -4.79 -8.58
C PHE A 159 -6.30 -5.29 -7.51
N LEU A 160 -5.79 -5.82 -6.39
CA LEU A 160 -6.60 -6.23 -5.25
C LEU A 160 -7.49 -5.08 -4.76
N LEU A 161 -6.96 -3.86 -4.68
CA LEU A 161 -7.73 -2.73 -4.18
C LEU A 161 -8.58 -2.06 -5.26
N GLU A 162 -8.47 -2.51 -6.51
CA GLU A 162 -9.15 -1.95 -7.70
C GLU A 162 -8.85 -0.45 -7.86
N THR A 163 -7.60 -0.09 -7.61
CA THR A 163 -7.15 1.30 -7.54
C THR A 163 -6.70 1.80 -8.90
N CYS A 164 -6.82 3.10 -9.10
CA CYS A 164 -6.46 3.76 -10.35
C CYS A 164 -5.44 4.88 -10.14
N TYR A 165 -5.10 5.18 -8.89
CA TYR A 165 -4.20 6.26 -8.53
C TYR A 165 -3.46 5.96 -7.21
N LEU A 166 -2.19 6.33 -7.15
CA LEU A 166 -1.31 6.17 -5.98
C LEU A 166 -1.06 7.56 -5.37
N ILE A 167 -1.21 7.71 -4.04
CA ILE A 167 -1.11 8.99 -3.31
C ILE A 167 0.29 9.23 -2.71
#